data_AF-A0A849P558-F1
#
_entry.id   AF-A0A849P558-F1
#
_cell.length_a   1.000
_cell.length_b   1.000
_cell.length_c   1.000
_cell.angle_alpha   90.00
_cell.angle_beta   90.00
_cell.angle_gamma   90.00
#
_symmetry.space_group_name_H-M   'P 1'
#
loop_
_entity.id
_entity.type
_entity.pdbx_description
1 polymer ?
#
loop_
_entity_poly.entity_id
_entity_poly.type
_entity_poly.pdbx_seq_one_letter_code
_entity_poly.pdbx_strand_id
1 'polypeptide(L)'
;MSWRLLFFTLLVLAGIATVGGLYTGDWLIEHAPRQANLPNISENDPMPVVGADGTPQLRQPPQPLMSGKLGVPDQVVNVDWHVKADNLSQATTASTVASPATNTPHTNATNSVSSGGSSSQAIRTRPIGAANTASGSGSGWEPAFRREIAACRQLGFFERASCVGDVRERYCGANKAWGKVNDCPAR
;
A
#
# COMPACT_ATOMS: atom_id res chain seq x y z
N MET A 1 -14.24 30.76 52.83
CA MET A 1 -13.14 29.95 52.24
C MET A 1 -12.51 30.75 51.11
N SER A 2 -11.19 30.89 51.10
CA SER A 2 -10.49 31.91 50.30
C SER A 2 -10.42 31.55 48.81
N TRP A 3 -11.42 31.97 48.04
CA TRP A 3 -11.43 31.93 46.56
C TRP A 3 -10.12 32.45 45.97
N ARG A 4 -9.57 33.54 46.53
CA ARG A 4 -8.33 34.15 46.04
C ARG A 4 -7.14 33.20 46.11
N LEU A 5 -7.01 32.42 47.20
CA LEU A 5 -5.94 31.43 47.31
C LEU A 5 -6.06 30.34 46.24
N LEU A 6 -7.29 29.95 45.85
CA LEU A 6 -7.51 29.00 44.76
C LEU A 6 -7.00 29.55 43.41
N PHE A 7 -7.29 30.82 43.08
CA PHE A 7 -6.79 31.41 41.83
C PHE A 7 -5.27 31.54 41.80
N PHE A 8 -4.65 31.90 42.93
CA PHE A 8 -3.20 32.00 43.00
C PHE A 8 -2.53 30.62 42.85
N THR A 9 -3.04 29.57 43.51
CA THR A 9 -2.46 28.24 43.36
C THR A 9 -2.64 27.69 41.95
N LEU A 10 -3.80 27.92 41.33
CA LEU A 10 -4.08 27.49 39.97
C LEU A 10 -3.18 28.19 38.95
N LEU A 11 -2.98 29.51 39.07
CA LEU A 11 -2.08 30.24 38.17
C LEU A 11 -0.62 29.82 38.33
N VAL A 12 -0.17 29.55 39.56
CA VAL A 12 1.20 29.05 39.80
C VAL A 12 1.39 27.65 39.19
N LEU A 13 0.44 26.74 39.41
CA LEU A 13 0.48 25.40 38.81
C LEU A 13 0.42 25.45 37.29
N ALA A 14 -0.43 26.29 36.71
CA ALA A 14 -0.54 26.46 35.27
C ALA A 14 0.76 27.03 34.68
N GLY A 15 1.38 28.01 35.35
CA GLY A 15 2.67 28.57 34.92
C GLY A 15 3.81 27.56 34.98
N ILE A 16 3.88 26.75 36.04
CA ILE A 16 4.90 25.70 36.15
C ILE A 16 4.69 24.62 35.07
N ALA A 17 3.44 24.23 34.81
CA ALA A 17 3.13 23.21 33.81
C ALA A 17 3.50 23.64 32.38
N THR A 18 3.23 24.89 31.99
CA THR A 18 3.56 25.38 30.65
C THR A 18 5.07 25.48 30.43
N VAL A 19 5.81 26.02 31.40
CA VAL A 19 7.28 26.14 31.30
C VAL A 19 7.92 24.76 31.33
N GLY A 20 7.49 23.87 32.25
CA GLY A 20 8.01 22.51 32.33
C GLY A 20 7.76 21.71 31.05
N GLY A 21 6.60 21.87 30.41
CA GLY A 21 6.28 21.22 29.14
C GLY A 21 7.21 21.64 28.01
N LEU A 22 7.51 22.93 27.88
CA LEU A 22 8.40 23.44 26.83
C LEU A 22 9.84 22.91 26.99
N TYR A 23 10.40 22.99 28.19
CA TYR A 23 11.76 22.48 28.47
C TYR A 23 11.87 20.96 28.27
N THR A 24 10.86 20.21 28.68
CA THR A 24 10.85 18.76 28.50
C THR A 24 10.74 18.40 27.02
N GLY A 25 10.02 19.20 26.23
CA GLY A 25 9.93 19.04 24.78
C GLY A 25 11.29 19.20 24.09
N ASP A 26 12.01 20.29 24.38
CA ASP A 26 13.35 20.52 23.81
C ASP A 26 14.34 19.42 24.23
N TRP A 27 14.29 18.97 25.49
CA TRP A 27 15.11 17.87 25.97
C TRP A 27 14.84 16.57 25.21
N LEU A 28 13.57 16.25 24.93
CA LEU A 28 13.19 15.05 24.19
C LEU A 28 13.68 15.08 22.73
N ILE A 29 13.68 16.25 22.11
CA ILE A 29 14.19 16.44 20.73
C ILE A 29 15.71 16.26 20.71
N GLU A 30 16.42 16.79 21.71
CA GLU A 30 17.87 16.63 21.80
C GLU A 30 18.29 15.18 22.08
N HIS A 31 17.50 14.46 22.88
CA HIS A 31 17.75 13.06 23.26
C HIS A 31 17.09 12.04 22.32
N ALA A 32 16.48 12.49 21.23
CA ALA A 32 15.94 11.59 20.23
C ALA A 32 17.10 10.85 19.51
N PRO A 33 17.01 9.52 19.32
CA PRO A 33 18.02 8.77 18.60
C PRO A 33 18.10 9.24 17.14
N ARG A 34 19.27 9.74 16.74
CA ARG A 34 19.47 10.38 15.42
C ARG A 34 19.34 9.44 14.22
N GLN A 35 19.52 8.14 14.42
CA GLN A 35 19.33 7.11 13.40
C GLN A 35 18.86 5.83 14.09
N ALA A 36 17.92 5.12 13.46
CA ALA A 36 17.69 3.73 13.81
C ALA A 36 18.99 2.96 13.52
N ASN A 37 19.37 2.06 14.43
CA ASN A 37 20.52 1.17 14.28
C ASN A 37 20.22 0.15 13.17
N LEU A 38 20.19 0.63 11.92
CA LEU A 38 20.19 -0.24 10.77
C LEU A 38 21.64 -0.70 10.62
N PRO A 39 21.90 -2.02 10.58
CA PRO A 39 23.19 -2.51 10.15
C PRO A 39 23.52 -1.88 8.80
N ASN A 40 24.79 -1.53 8.58
CA ASN A 40 25.27 -0.94 7.33
C ASN A 40 25.08 -1.95 6.19
N ILE A 41 23.87 -2.00 5.62
CA ILE A 41 23.50 -2.92 4.53
C ILE A 41 24.25 -2.60 3.23
N SER A 42 24.90 -1.44 3.16
CA SER A 42 25.72 -0.99 2.03
C SER A 42 26.97 -1.85 1.81
N GLU A 43 27.50 -2.51 2.84
CA GLU A 43 28.70 -3.37 2.73
C GLU A 43 28.40 -4.68 1.95
N ASN A 44 27.16 -5.16 2.05
CA ASN A 44 26.72 -6.38 1.36
C ASN A 44 26.01 -6.10 0.03
N ASP A 45 25.88 -4.84 -0.38
CA ASP A 45 25.20 -4.48 -1.61
C ASP A 45 26.17 -4.63 -2.79
N PRO A 46 25.92 -5.53 -3.77
CA PRO A 46 26.79 -5.66 -4.92
C PRO A 46 26.86 -4.33 -5.67
N MET A 47 28.08 -3.94 -6.07
CA MET A 47 28.30 -2.72 -6.85
C MET A 47 27.32 -2.64 -8.04
N PRO A 48 26.61 -1.51 -8.23
CA PRO A 48 25.59 -1.40 -9.27
C PRO A 48 26.23 -1.62 -10.63
N VAL A 49 25.58 -2.43 -11.48
CA VAL A 49 26.06 -2.65 -12.84
C VAL A 49 25.98 -1.31 -13.57
N VAL A 50 27.12 -0.81 -14.02
CA VAL A 50 27.23 0.48 -14.71
C VAL A 50 27.09 0.24 -16.21
N GLY A 51 26.28 1.07 -16.88
CA GLY A 51 26.16 1.06 -18.33
C GLY A 51 27.43 1.58 -19.02
N ALA A 52 27.47 1.50 -20.35
CA ALA A 52 28.59 2.02 -21.15
C ALA A 52 28.79 3.55 -21.01
N ASP A 53 27.77 4.24 -20.52
CA ASP A 53 27.65 5.66 -20.25
C ASP A 53 28.08 6.07 -18.83
N GLY A 54 28.52 5.11 -17.99
CA GLY A 54 28.96 5.40 -16.63
C GLY A 54 27.81 5.63 -15.63
N THR A 55 26.55 5.49 -16.06
CA THR A 55 25.39 5.62 -15.18
C THR A 55 25.03 4.25 -14.56
N PRO A 56 24.58 4.20 -13.30
CA PRO A 56 24.13 2.96 -12.68
C PRO A 56 22.87 2.47 -13.40
N GLN A 57 22.91 1.27 -13.99
CA GLN A 57 21.74 0.65 -14.58
C GLN A 57 20.78 0.20 -13.47
N LEU A 58 19.68 0.94 -13.32
CA LEU A 58 18.57 0.47 -12.52
C LEU A 58 17.89 -0.68 -13.28
N ARG A 59 17.61 -1.79 -12.59
CA ARG A 59 16.78 -2.89 -13.11
C ARG A 59 15.31 -2.47 -13.11
N GLN A 60 14.96 -1.46 -13.90
CA GLN A 60 13.56 -1.10 -14.13
C GLN A 60 12.96 -2.06 -15.15
N PRO A 61 11.79 -2.67 -14.85
CA PRO A 61 11.10 -3.49 -15.83
C PRO A 61 10.73 -2.61 -17.04
N PRO A 62 10.91 -3.11 -18.28
CA PRO A 62 10.64 -2.31 -19.46
C PRO A 62 9.14 -1.98 -19.54
N GLN A 63 8.83 -0.69 -19.62
CA GLN A 63 7.45 -0.24 -19.73
C GLN A 63 6.99 -0.34 -21.19
N PRO A 64 5.69 -0.59 -21.45
CA PRO A 64 5.14 -0.44 -22.78
C PRO A 64 5.11 1.05 -23.16
N LEU A 65 5.87 1.44 -24.17
CA LEU A 65 5.82 2.78 -24.75
C LEU A 65 4.55 2.94 -25.59
N MET A 66 4.18 4.19 -25.85
CA MET A 66 3.13 4.56 -26.82
C MET A 66 3.43 4.04 -28.25
N SER A 67 4.70 3.73 -28.55
CA SER A 67 5.15 3.10 -29.78
C SER A 67 4.98 1.58 -29.81
N GLY A 68 4.48 0.97 -28.73
CA GLY A 68 4.35 -0.48 -28.56
C GLY A 68 5.66 -1.21 -28.24
N LYS A 69 6.79 -0.51 -28.20
CA LYS A 69 8.08 -1.07 -27.76
C LYS A 69 8.15 -1.15 -26.24
N LEU A 70 8.95 -2.09 -25.74
CA LEU A 70 9.27 -2.26 -24.33
C LEU A 70 10.56 -1.47 -24.04
N GLY A 71 10.54 -0.52 -23.10
CA GLY A 71 11.73 0.27 -22.76
C GLY A 71 11.47 1.49 -21.87
N VAL A 72 12.49 2.33 -21.77
CA VAL A 72 12.38 3.68 -21.20
C VAL A 72 12.22 4.66 -22.38
N PRO A 73 11.39 5.70 -22.30
CA PRO A 73 11.30 6.72 -23.34
C PRO A 73 12.66 7.43 -23.57
N ASP A 74 13.11 7.49 -24.82
CA ASP A 74 14.35 8.20 -25.20
C ASP A 74 14.25 9.73 -24.98
N GLN A 75 13.03 10.26 -24.96
CA GLN A 75 12.76 11.68 -24.75
C GLN A 75 11.90 11.87 -23.52
N VAL A 76 12.41 12.65 -22.57
CA VAL A 76 11.61 13.15 -21.45
C VAL A 76 10.52 14.03 -22.04
N VAL A 77 9.26 13.60 -21.93
CA VAL A 77 8.14 14.40 -22.40
C VAL A 77 8.11 15.68 -21.59
N ASN A 78 8.36 16.82 -22.23
CA ASN A 78 8.24 18.12 -21.60
C ASN A 78 6.74 18.44 -21.44
N VAL A 79 6.20 18.08 -20.28
CA VAL A 79 4.82 18.41 -19.92
C VAL A 79 4.81 19.83 -19.36
N ASP A 80 4.02 20.71 -19.96
CA ASP A 80 3.75 22.02 -19.39
C ASP A 80 2.84 21.85 -18.17
N TRP A 81 3.45 21.88 -16.98
CA TRP A 81 2.75 21.76 -15.71
C TRP A 81 1.97 23.03 -15.31
N HIS A 82 2.01 24.10 -16.12
CA HIS A 82 1.19 25.28 -15.84
C HIS A 82 -0.28 25.02 -16.17
N VAL A 83 -1.13 25.31 -15.18
CA VAL A 83 -2.58 25.34 -15.39
C VAL A 83 -2.89 26.55 -16.28
N LYS A 84 -3.17 26.30 -17.56
CA LYS A 84 -3.59 27.37 -18.49
C LYS A 84 -4.90 27.96 -17.99
N ALA A 85 -5.00 29.30 -17.96
CA ALA A 85 -6.17 30.02 -17.44
C ALA A 85 -7.48 29.58 -18.12
N ASP A 86 -7.43 29.17 -19.39
CA ASP A 86 -8.58 28.66 -20.13
C ASP A 86 -9.15 27.35 -19.56
N ASN A 87 -8.31 26.53 -18.90
CA ASN A 87 -8.74 25.29 -18.24
C ASN A 87 -9.35 25.54 -16.85
N LEU A 88 -9.13 26.72 -16.26
CA LEU A 88 -9.67 27.05 -14.94
C LEU A 88 -11.21 27.17 -14.98
N SER A 89 -11.74 27.74 -16.06
CA SER A 89 -13.19 27.90 -16.24
C SER A 89 -13.88 26.55 -16.44
N GLN A 90 -13.31 25.67 -17.27
CA GLN A 90 -13.80 24.31 -17.49
C GLN A 90 -13.73 23.45 -16.21
N ALA A 91 -12.65 23.56 -15.43
CA ALA A 91 -12.54 22.87 -14.14
C ALA A 91 -13.61 23.35 -13.14
N THR A 92 -13.86 24.65 -13.08
CA THR A 92 -14.89 25.23 -12.19
C THR A 92 -16.30 24.80 -12.59
N THR A 93 -16.59 24.71 -13.90
CA THR A 93 -17.87 24.18 -14.41
C THR A 93 -18.02 22.68 -14.15
N ALA A 94 -16.95 21.89 -14.29
CA ALA A 94 -16.98 20.46 -13.97
C ALA A 94 -17.21 20.19 -12.47
N SER A 95 -16.68 21.04 -11.59
CA SER A 95 -16.90 20.94 -10.14
C SER A 95 -18.30 21.38 -9.70
N THR A 96 -19.01 22.22 -10.47
CA THR A 96 -20.37 22.68 -10.13
C THR A 96 -21.49 21.83 -10.72
N VAL A 97 -21.20 21.03 -11.76
CA VAL A 97 -22.15 20.03 -12.30
C VAL A 97 -22.06 18.68 -11.55
N ALA A 98 -21.05 18.47 -10.71
CA ALA A 98 -20.97 17.35 -9.78
C ALA A 98 -21.84 17.59 -8.51
N SER A 99 -23.16 17.60 -8.68
CA SER A 99 -24.12 17.42 -7.58
C SER A 99 -24.17 15.94 -7.14
N PRO A 100 -24.81 15.64 -5.99
CA PRO A 100 -24.24 14.85 -4.90
C PRO A 100 -23.91 13.39 -5.28
N ALA A 101 -22.94 12.83 -4.57
CA ALA A 101 -22.56 11.42 -4.61
C ALA A 101 -23.77 10.48 -4.51
N THR A 102 -24.32 10.08 -5.66
CA THR A 102 -25.16 8.90 -5.80
C THR A 102 -24.26 7.84 -6.43
N ASN A 103 -23.87 6.86 -5.63
CA ASN A 103 -23.21 5.64 -6.09
C ASN A 103 -24.10 4.98 -7.16
N THR A 104 -23.82 5.25 -8.42
CA THR A 104 -24.33 4.50 -9.56
C THR A 104 -23.13 3.84 -10.23
N PRO A 105 -23.08 2.50 -10.31
CA PRO A 105 -22.02 1.83 -11.04
C PRO A 105 -22.14 2.23 -12.50
N HIS A 106 -21.06 2.78 -13.05
CA HIS A 106 -20.96 3.09 -14.47
C HIS A 106 -20.90 1.76 -15.25
N THR A 107 -22.08 1.26 -15.67
CA THR A 107 -22.25 0.02 -16.44
C THR A 107 -22.05 0.18 -17.95
N ASN A 108 -21.45 1.29 -18.42
CA ASN A 108 -21.31 1.56 -19.86
C ASN A 108 -19.95 1.16 -20.46
N ALA A 109 -19.23 0.19 -19.85
CA ALA A 109 -18.09 -0.48 -20.49
C ALA A 109 -18.44 -1.87 -21.05
N THR A 110 -19.73 -2.21 -21.19
CA THR A 110 -20.20 -3.44 -21.86
C THR A 110 -21.02 -3.10 -23.10
N ASN A 111 -20.41 -2.45 -24.08
CA ASN A 111 -20.91 -2.49 -25.45
C ASN A 111 -20.35 -3.74 -26.14
N SER A 112 -21.13 -4.82 -26.02
CA SER A 112 -21.39 -5.82 -27.06
C SER A 112 -20.42 -5.88 -28.26
N VAL A 113 -19.45 -6.79 -28.19
CA VAL A 113 -18.98 -7.54 -29.38
C VAL A 113 -19.58 -8.94 -29.29
N SER A 114 -20.82 -9.06 -29.77
CA SER A 114 -21.47 -10.33 -30.03
C SER A 114 -22.31 -10.21 -31.31
N SER A 115 -21.70 -10.36 -32.48
CA SER A 115 -22.35 -11.02 -33.61
C SER A 115 -21.30 -11.43 -34.66
N GLY A 116 -21.09 -12.75 -34.77
CA GLY A 116 -20.26 -13.33 -35.83
C GLY A 116 -19.56 -14.63 -35.45
N GLY A 117 -20.32 -15.73 -35.33
CA GLY A 117 -19.87 -17.08 -35.69
C GLY A 117 -18.74 -17.76 -34.90
N SER A 118 -19.15 -18.70 -34.04
CA SER A 118 -18.56 -20.04 -33.91
C SER A 118 -17.04 -20.20 -33.78
N SER A 119 -16.54 -20.21 -32.54
CA SER A 119 -15.69 -21.31 -32.04
C SER A 119 -15.39 -21.10 -30.56
N SER A 120 -15.89 -22.00 -29.73
CA SER A 120 -15.63 -22.04 -28.29
C SER A 120 -14.16 -22.33 -28.01
N GLN A 121 -13.37 -21.31 -27.69
CA GLN A 121 -12.17 -21.48 -26.88
C GLN A 121 -12.26 -20.58 -25.66
N ALA A 122 -12.44 -21.22 -24.50
CA ALA A 122 -12.43 -20.56 -23.21
C ALA A 122 -11.01 -20.02 -22.94
N ILE A 123 -10.84 -18.71 -23.05
CA ILE A 123 -9.63 -18.01 -22.59
C ILE A 123 -9.56 -18.19 -21.07
N ARG A 124 -8.72 -19.14 -20.62
CA ARG A 124 -8.38 -19.31 -19.20
C ARG A 124 -7.31 -18.29 -18.85
N THR A 125 -7.71 -17.13 -18.33
CA THR A 125 -6.80 -16.21 -17.65
C THR A 125 -6.29 -16.89 -16.36
N ARG A 126 -5.06 -17.43 -16.39
CA ARG A 126 -4.33 -17.88 -15.20
C ARG A 126 -3.72 -16.64 -14.52
N PRO A 127 -3.91 -16.43 -13.21
CA PRO A 127 -3.15 -15.41 -12.49
C PRO A 127 -1.65 -15.75 -12.49
N ILE A 128 -0.82 -14.76 -12.79
CA ILE A 128 0.64 -14.84 -12.73
C ILE A 128 1.02 -14.98 -11.25
N GLY A 129 1.42 -16.19 -10.85
CA GLY A 129 1.71 -16.56 -9.46
C GLY A 129 1.61 -18.06 -9.16
N ALA A 130 1.01 -18.86 -10.06
CA ALA A 130 0.96 -20.32 -9.92
C ALA A 130 2.08 -21.01 -10.71
N ALA A 131 3.34 -20.82 -10.28
CA ALA A 131 4.44 -21.69 -10.66
C ALA A 131 4.80 -22.57 -9.46
N ASN A 132 4.72 -23.88 -9.67
CA ASN A 132 5.05 -24.97 -8.75
C ASN A 132 4.08 -25.16 -7.57
N THR A 133 2.89 -25.67 -7.87
CA THR A 133 2.27 -26.64 -6.95
C THR A 133 3.14 -27.89 -6.92
N ALA A 134 4.18 -27.87 -6.08
CA ALA A 134 4.61 -29.11 -5.47
C ALA A 134 3.39 -29.62 -4.70
N SER A 135 2.78 -30.70 -5.18
CA SER A 135 1.81 -31.52 -4.45
C SER A 135 2.49 -32.09 -3.20
N GLY A 136 2.74 -31.25 -2.21
CA GLY A 136 3.06 -31.65 -0.86
C GLY A 136 1.74 -31.92 -0.17
N SER A 137 1.33 -33.18 -0.12
CA SER A 137 0.27 -33.79 0.71
C SER A 137 -0.44 -32.84 1.68
N GLY A 138 -1.26 -31.93 1.14
CA GLY A 138 -1.92 -30.88 1.91
C GLY A 138 -3.09 -31.48 2.65
N SER A 139 -2.90 -31.72 3.94
CA SER A 139 -3.92 -32.07 4.91
C SER A 139 -5.24 -31.35 4.64
N GLY A 140 -6.37 -32.07 4.68
CA GLY A 140 -7.70 -31.60 4.21
C GLY A 140 -8.27 -30.31 4.83
N TRP A 141 -7.56 -29.68 5.77
CA TRP A 141 -7.89 -28.36 6.33
C TRP A 141 -7.51 -27.19 5.40
N GLU A 142 -6.55 -27.36 4.49
CA GLU A 142 -6.07 -26.29 3.61
C GLU A 142 -7.18 -25.62 2.74
N PRO A 143 -8.13 -26.35 2.13
CA PRO A 143 -9.23 -25.72 1.40
C PRO A 143 -10.22 -24.97 2.30
N ALA A 144 -10.35 -25.34 3.57
CA ALA A 144 -11.16 -24.60 4.54
C ALA A 144 -10.46 -23.30 4.95
N PHE A 145 -9.16 -23.37 5.24
CA PHE A 145 -8.31 -22.22 5.52
C PHE A 145 -8.32 -21.18 4.39
N ARG A 146 -8.20 -21.61 3.14
CA ARG A 146 -8.25 -20.70 1.98
C ARG A 146 -9.60 -19.96 1.87
N ARG A 147 -10.70 -20.61 2.22
CA ARG A 147 -12.04 -19.99 2.24
C ARG A 147 -12.15 -18.95 3.35
N GLU A 148 -11.65 -19.23 4.55
CA GLU A 148 -11.69 -18.27 5.67
C GLU A 148 -10.77 -17.07 5.43
N ILE A 149 -9.56 -17.29 4.89
CA ILE A 149 -8.67 -16.20 4.48
C ILE A 149 -9.36 -15.30 3.43
N ALA A 150 -10.11 -15.88 2.50
CA ALA A 150 -10.88 -15.11 1.52
C ALA A 150 -12.03 -14.32 2.18
N ALA A 151 -12.69 -14.88 3.19
CA ALA A 151 -13.71 -14.17 3.98
C ALA A 151 -13.09 -12.97 4.73
N CYS A 152 -11.91 -13.13 5.34
CA CYS A 152 -11.20 -12.00 5.98
C CYS A 152 -10.88 -10.86 5.01
N ARG A 153 -10.72 -11.14 3.71
CA ARG A 153 -10.49 -10.11 2.69
C ARG A 153 -11.75 -9.28 2.39
N GLN A 154 -12.94 -9.74 2.76
CA GLN A 154 -14.17 -8.96 2.58
C GLN A 154 -14.38 -7.93 3.70
N LEU A 155 -13.63 -8.03 4.80
CA LEU A 155 -13.68 -7.07 5.89
C LEU A 155 -12.94 -5.77 5.57
N GLY A 156 -13.23 -4.74 6.38
CA GLY A 156 -12.54 -3.46 6.34
C GLY A 156 -11.04 -3.60 6.63
N PHE A 157 -10.30 -2.54 6.29
CA PHE A 157 -8.83 -2.55 6.37
C PHE A 157 -8.31 -2.94 7.76
N PHE A 158 -8.95 -2.44 8.82
CA PHE A 158 -8.52 -2.67 10.21
C PHE A 158 -8.94 -4.06 10.73
N GLU A 159 -10.14 -4.55 10.42
CA GLU A 159 -10.56 -5.89 10.86
C GLU A 159 -9.89 -7.02 10.07
N ARG A 160 -9.42 -6.74 8.86
CA ARG A 160 -8.72 -7.72 8.03
C ARG A 160 -7.44 -8.23 8.72
N ALA A 161 -6.65 -7.33 9.31
CA ALA A 161 -5.35 -7.70 9.88
C ALA A 161 -5.51 -8.66 11.08
N SER A 162 -6.46 -8.37 11.98
CA SER A 162 -6.78 -9.25 13.10
C SER A 162 -7.38 -10.57 12.63
N CYS A 163 -8.36 -10.54 11.72
CA CYS A 163 -8.98 -11.76 11.16
C CYS A 163 -7.95 -12.70 10.52
N VAL A 164 -7.04 -12.17 9.69
CA VAL A 164 -5.99 -12.97 9.05
C VAL A 164 -5.00 -13.52 10.09
N GLY A 165 -4.67 -12.74 11.13
CA GLY A 165 -3.83 -13.18 12.23
C GLY A 165 -4.44 -14.37 12.98
N ASP A 166 -5.71 -14.25 13.37
CA ASP A 166 -6.44 -15.27 14.13
C ASP A 166 -6.62 -16.56 13.33
N VAL A 167 -7.00 -16.45 12.06
CA VAL A 167 -7.14 -17.61 11.15
C VAL A 167 -5.78 -18.28 10.94
N ARG A 168 -4.69 -17.53 10.79
CA ARG A 168 -3.35 -18.12 10.68
C ARG A 168 -2.94 -18.85 11.95
N GLU A 169 -3.20 -18.30 13.14
CA GLU A 169 -2.89 -19.00 14.38
C GLU A 169 -3.71 -20.31 14.50
N ARG A 170 -5.01 -20.25 14.18
CA ARG A 170 -5.92 -21.40 14.24
C ARG A 170 -5.52 -22.53 13.28
N TYR A 171 -5.08 -22.22 12.07
CA TYR A 171 -4.75 -23.22 11.06
C TYR A 171 -3.25 -23.53 10.99
N CYS A 172 -2.39 -22.52 10.84
CA CYS A 172 -0.94 -22.71 10.73
C CYS A 172 -0.33 -23.17 12.06
N GLY A 173 -0.83 -22.66 13.20
CA GLY A 173 -0.42 -23.07 14.54
C GLY A 173 -0.84 -24.52 14.86
N ALA A 174 -2.12 -24.84 14.72
CA ALA A 174 -2.64 -26.18 15.02
C ALA A 174 -2.01 -27.29 14.15
N ASN A 175 -1.71 -26.98 12.88
CA ASN A 175 -1.19 -27.96 11.93
C ASN A 175 0.34 -27.89 11.71
N LYS A 176 1.07 -27.10 12.52
CA LYS A 176 2.54 -26.90 12.41
C LYS A 176 2.99 -26.58 10.97
N ALA A 177 2.25 -25.69 10.31
CA ALA A 177 2.40 -25.36 8.89
C ALA A 177 3.10 -24.01 8.64
N TRP A 178 3.57 -23.33 9.69
CA TRP A 178 4.40 -22.12 9.57
C TRP A 178 5.60 -22.36 8.66
N GLY A 179 5.79 -21.52 7.65
CA GLY A 179 6.88 -21.64 6.66
C GLY A 179 6.78 -22.81 5.69
N LYS A 180 5.75 -23.68 5.79
CA LYS A 180 5.56 -24.84 4.89
C LYS A 180 4.51 -24.59 3.81
N VAL A 181 3.52 -23.76 4.10
CA VAL A 181 2.39 -23.45 3.21
C VAL A 181 2.49 -21.98 2.80
N ASN A 182 2.25 -21.65 1.52
CA ASN A 182 2.43 -20.31 0.93
C ASN A 182 1.73 -19.18 1.71
N ASP A 183 0.63 -19.47 2.39
CA ASP A 183 -0.18 -18.50 3.12
C ASP A 183 0.19 -18.38 4.62
N CYS A 184 1.15 -19.19 5.10
CA CYS A 184 1.69 -19.18 6.46
C CYS A 184 3.14 -18.66 6.45
N PRO A 185 3.43 -17.45 6.99
CA PRO A 185 4.80 -16.93 7.05
C PRO A 185 5.74 -17.81 7.89
N ALA A 186 7.05 -17.74 7.66
CA ALA A 186 8.02 -18.37 8.54
C ALA A 186 8.08 -17.59 9.88
N ARG A 187 8.22 -18.32 10.99
CA ARG A 187 8.43 -17.78 12.34
C ARG A 187 9.83 -18.14 12.82
#